data_AF-A0A933VMB1-F1
#
_entry.id   AF-A0A933VMB1-F1
#
_cell.length_a   1.000
_cell.length_b   1.000
_cell.length_c   1.000
_cell.angle_alpha   90.00
_cell.angle_beta   90.00
_cell.angle_gamma   90.00
#
_symmetry.space_group_name_H-M   'P 1'
#
loop_
_entity.id
_entity.type
_entity.pdbx_description
1 polymer ?
#
loop_
_entity_poly.entity_id
_entity_poly.type
_entity_poly.pdbx_seq_one_letter_code
_entity_poly.pdbx_strand_id
1 'polypeptide(L)'
;MSAGAVHLRPSDPHTSDRYGRVLCRNRAGSLVALSYLLSYHFVMAQRQKRSISLPADLADAIDQAATAEGTTVSAWIADTAAHRLRLDAGRQGVAEWERQHGALTPDEIADGLARARAMLRRQASRKSA
;
A
#
# COMPACT_ATOMS: atom_id res chain seq x y z
N MET A 1 -12.96 39.30 35.19
CA MET A 1 -14.20 39.15 34.39
C MET A 1 -13.93 38.08 33.34
N SER A 2 -14.60 36.93 33.47
CA SER A 2 -14.40 35.74 32.64
C SER A 2 -15.46 35.72 31.56
N ALA A 3 -15.09 35.46 30.30
CA ALA A 3 -16.03 35.24 29.21
C ALA A 3 -15.69 33.91 28.54
N GLY A 4 -16.58 32.93 28.75
CA GLY A 4 -16.42 31.55 28.35
C GLY A 4 -16.63 31.31 26.85
N ALA A 5 -15.91 30.33 26.33
CA ALA A 5 -16.14 29.77 25.00
C ALA A 5 -17.37 28.84 25.06
N VAL A 6 -18.44 29.21 24.35
CA VAL A 6 -19.59 28.33 24.13
C VAL A 6 -19.32 27.49 22.89
N HIS A 7 -19.17 26.18 23.10
CA HIS A 7 -19.06 25.19 22.05
C HIS A 7 -20.46 24.86 21.51
N LEU A 8 -20.83 25.44 20.37
CA LEU A 8 -22.02 24.99 19.62
C LEU A 8 -21.62 23.83 18.71
N ARG A 9 -22.12 22.63 19.04
CA ARG A 9 -22.08 21.46 18.15
C ARG A 9 -22.81 21.78 16.83
N PRO A 10 -22.31 21.36 15.67
CA PRO A 10 -23.06 21.48 14.43
C PRO A 10 -24.10 20.36 14.36
N SER A 11 -25.37 20.76 14.23
CA SER A 11 -26.45 19.91 13.73
C SER A 11 -26.29 19.80 12.20
N ASP A 12 -26.39 18.56 11.71
CA ASP A 12 -26.51 18.07 10.32
C ASP A 12 -26.19 18.99 9.12
N PRO A 13 -25.40 18.48 8.16
CA PRO A 13 -25.39 18.98 6.80
C PRO A 13 -25.74 17.87 5.78
N HIS A 14 -27.03 17.59 5.59
CA HIS A 14 -27.54 17.28 4.25
C HIS A 14 -27.76 18.61 3.52
N THR A 15 -26.68 19.20 3.05
CA THR A 15 -26.75 20.36 2.13
C THR A 15 -25.54 20.32 1.21
N SER A 16 -25.83 20.18 -0.07
CA SER A 16 -24.94 19.93 -1.19
C SER A 16 -24.01 21.11 -1.56
N ASP A 17 -23.67 21.98 -0.61
CA ASP A 17 -22.95 23.24 -0.87
C ASP A 17 -21.50 23.25 -0.34
N ARG A 18 -20.86 22.07 -0.27
CA ARG A 18 -19.50 21.92 0.28
C ARG A 18 -18.38 21.71 -0.74
N TYR A 19 -18.66 21.85 -2.03
CA TYR A 19 -17.62 21.89 -3.07
C TYR A 19 -17.12 23.33 -3.25
N GLY A 20 -16.57 23.90 -2.19
CA GLY A 20 -15.96 25.23 -2.23
C GLY A 20 -14.81 25.28 -3.24
N ARG A 21 -14.71 26.40 -3.96
CA ARG A 21 -13.62 26.70 -4.89
C ARG A 21 -12.28 26.63 -4.15
N VAL A 22 -11.48 25.61 -4.46
CA VAL A 22 -10.12 25.47 -3.89
C VAL A 22 -9.24 26.55 -4.53
N LEU A 23 -8.74 27.47 -3.70
CA LEU A 23 -7.83 28.54 -4.12
C LEU A 23 -6.40 28.12 -3.84
N CYS A 24 -5.54 28.13 -4.86
CA CYS A 24 -4.10 27.97 -4.69
C CYS A 24 -3.42 29.34 -4.72
N ARG A 25 -2.39 29.53 -3.87
CA ARG A 25 -1.61 30.76 -3.85
C ARG A 25 -0.47 30.66 -4.87
N ASN A 26 -0.40 31.57 -5.83
CA ASN A 26 0.69 31.60 -6.81
C ASN A 26 1.98 32.19 -6.19
N ARG A 27 3.09 32.15 -6.94
CA ARG A 27 4.41 32.63 -6.51
C ARG A 27 4.43 34.13 -6.15
N ALA A 28 3.46 34.90 -6.63
CA ALA A 28 3.29 36.32 -6.32
C ALA A 28 2.32 36.57 -5.14
N GLY A 29 1.83 35.51 -4.49
CA GLY A 29 0.98 35.63 -3.30
C GLY A 29 -0.53 35.79 -3.58
N SER A 30 -0.97 35.78 -4.84
CA SER A 30 -2.39 35.91 -5.20
C SER A 30 -3.11 34.57 -5.13
N LEU A 31 -4.34 34.57 -4.62
CA LEU A 31 -5.23 33.41 -4.61
C LEU A 31 -5.86 33.23 -6.00
N VAL A 32 -5.59 32.10 -6.64
CA VAL A 32 -6.14 31.75 -7.96
C VAL A 32 -7.09 30.57 -7.79
N ALA A 33 -8.26 30.67 -8.41
CA ALA A 33 -9.21 29.58 -8.49
C ALA A 33 -8.67 28.46 -9.37
N LEU A 34 -8.50 27.27 -8.80
CA LEU A 34 -8.20 26.09 -9.60
C LEU A 34 -9.44 25.80 -10.47
N SER A 35 -9.24 25.74 -11.79
CA SER A 35 -10.30 25.44 -12.76
C SER A 35 -10.79 23.99 -12.70
N TYR A 36 -10.10 23.12 -11.97
CA TYR A 36 -10.46 21.74 -11.78
C TYR A 36 -11.07 21.56 -10.39
N LEU A 37 -12.35 21.18 -10.33
CA LEU A 37 -12.95 20.64 -9.12
C LEU A 37 -12.13 19.41 -8.71
N LEU A 38 -11.55 19.44 -7.51
CA LEU A 38 -10.89 18.28 -6.88
C LEU A 38 -11.95 17.27 -6.44
N SER A 39 -12.71 16.72 -7.39
CA SER A 39 -13.71 15.66 -7.17
C SER A 39 -13.08 14.29 -6.83
N TYR A 40 -11.76 14.21 -6.70
CA TYR A 40 -11.02 12.94 -6.58
C TYR A 40 -10.71 12.50 -5.14
N HIS A 41 -10.98 13.32 -4.11
CA HIS A 41 -10.35 13.10 -2.79
C HIS A 41 -11.02 12.08 -1.86
N PHE A 42 -12.30 11.74 -2.07
CA PHE A 42 -13.06 10.88 -1.13
C PHE A 42 -13.42 9.49 -1.65
N VAL A 43 -13.27 9.22 -2.95
CA VAL A 43 -13.62 7.92 -3.55
C VAL A 43 -12.38 7.10 -3.92
N MET A 44 -11.22 7.73 -4.06
CA MET A 44 -9.97 7.06 -4.44
C MET A 44 -9.16 6.61 -3.23
N ALA A 45 -8.63 5.39 -3.30
CA ALA A 45 -7.76 4.86 -2.27
C ALA A 45 -6.51 5.74 -2.14
N GLN A 46 -6.26 6.26 -0.93
CA GLN A 46 -5.06 7.06 -0.65
C GLN A 46 -3.81 6.20 -0.84
N ARG A 47 -2.83 6.71 -1.58
CA ARG A 47 -1.55 6.04 -1.88
C ARG A 47 -0.41 7.04 -1.76
N GLN A 48 0.68 6.64 -1.12
CA GLN A 48 1.89 7.45 -1.11
C GLN A 48 2.59 7.33 -2.46
N LYS A 49 2.63 8.42 -3.23
CA LYS A 49 3.37 8.47 -4.49
C LYS A 49 4.84 8.76 -4.22
N ARG A 50 5.73 7.98 -4.83
CA ARG A 50 7.19 8.17 -4.77
C ARG A 50 7.71 8.30 -6.20
N SER A 51 8.67 9.19 -6.41
CA SER A 51 9.43 9.27 -7.66
C SER A 51 10.74 8.50 -7.46
N ILE A 52 11.05 7.61 -8.39
CA ILE A 52 12.26 6.79 -8.40
C ILE A 52 12.90 6.87 -9.78
N SER A 53 14.22 6.78 -9.83
CA SER A 53 14.98 6.63 -11.08
C SER A 53 15.44 5.18 -11.18
N LEU A 54 15.30 4.58 -12.37
CA LEU A 54 15.66 3.19 -12.65
C LEU A 54 16.62 3.16 -13.85
N PRO A 55 17.54 2.19 -13.91
CA PRO A 55 18.21 1.83 -15.15
C PRO A 55 17.17 1.57 -16.25
N ALA A 56 17.47 2.01 -17.48
CA ALA A 56 16.51 1.96 -18.59
C ALA A 56 16.09 0.52 -18.92
N ASP A 57 17.06 -0.40 -18.97
CA ASP A 57 16.84 -1.83 -19.16
C ASP A 57 15.95 -2.45 -18.08
N LEU A 58 16.11 -2.03 -16.82
CA LEU A 58 15.25 -2.48 -15.72
C LEU A 58 13.83 -1.94 -15.85
N ALA A 59 13.66 -0.67 -16.27
CA ALA A 59 12.34 -0.10 -16.51
C ALA A 59 11.59 -0.87 -17.61
N ASP A 60 12.27 -1.17 -18.72
CA ASP A 60 11.71 -1.95 -19.84
C ASP A 60 11.32 -3.37 -19.39
N ALA A 61 12.16 -4.02 -18.57
CA ALA A 61 11.87 -5.34 -18.03
C ALA A 61 10.64 -5.34 -17.10
N ILE A 62 10.47 -4.29 -16.28
CA ILE A 62 9.31 -4.13 -15.42
C ILE A 62 8.04 -3.91 -16.26
N ASP A 63 8.11 -3.08 -17.30
CA ASP A 63 6.98 -2.84 -18.19
C ASP A 63 6.51 -4.14 -18.88
N GLN A 64 7.46 -4.94 -19.36
CA GLN A 64 7.18 -6.25 -19.96
C GLN A 64 6.55 -7.21 -18.94
N ALA A 65 7.11 -7.29 -17.72
CA ALA A 65 6.60 -8.17 -16.67
C ALA A 65 5.19 -7.77 -16.23
N ALA A 66 4.94 -6.49 -16.00
CA ALA A 66 3.63 -5.97 -15.65
C ALA A 66 2.60 -6.25 -16.75
N THR A 67 3.00 -6.07 -18.02
CA THR A 67 2.14 -6.38 -19.18
C THR A 67 1.83 -7.86 -19.26
N ALA A 68 2.83 -8.73 -19.12
CA ALA A 68 2.66 -10.18 -19.17
C ALA A 68 1.75 -10.70 -18.05
N GLU A 69 1.79 -10.06 -16.88
CA GLU A 69 0.94 -10.38 -15.73
C GLU A 69 -0.43 -9.66 -15.75
N GLY A 70 -0.70 -8.82 -16.76
CA GLY A 70 -1.96 -8.09 -16.88
C GLY A 70 -2.19 -7.06 -15.78
N THR A 71 -1.12 -6.49 -15.23
CA THR A 71 -1.15 -5.52 -14.13
C THR A 71 -0.50 -4.19 -14.54
N THR A 72 -0.54 -3.20 -13.66
CA THR A 72 0.19 -1.93 -13.87
C THR A 72 1.59 -2.02 -13.28
N VAL A 73 2.53 -1.24 -13.82
CA VAL A 73 3.90 -1.09 -13.29
C VAL A 73 3.90 -0.83 -11.78
N SER A 74 3.08 0.10 -11.32
CA SER A 74 3.00 0.44 -9.89
C SER A 74 2.51 -0.71 -9.02
N ALA A 75 1.55 -1.51 -9.52
CA ALA A 75 1.03 -2.66 -8.81
C ALA A 75 2.06 -3.80 -8.80
N TRP A 76 2.71 -4.06 -9.93
CA TRP A 76 3.77 -5.06 -10.05
C TRP A 76 4.95 -4.77 -9.11
N ILE A 77 5.42 -3.51 -9.07
CA ILE A 77 6.49 -3.08 -8.15
C ILE A 77 6.04 -3.24 -6.69
N ALA A 78 4.81 -2.81 -6.38
CA ALA A 78 4.28 -2.90 -5.02
C ALA A 78 4.18 -4.35 -4.54
N ASP A 79 3.68 -5.26 -5.38
CA ASP A 79 3.56 -6.68 -5.07
C ASP A 79 4.92 -7.35 -4.93
N THR A 80 5.87 -7.02 -5.80
CA THR A 80 7.25 -7.51 -5.74
C THR A 80 7.95 -7.05 -4.45
N ALA A 81 7.84 -5.76 -4.10
CA ALA A 81 8.40 -5.21 -2.87
C ALA A 81 7.73 -5.84 -1.64
N ALA A 82 6.40 -5.97 -1.64
CA ALA A 82 5.67 -6.60 -0.54
C ALA A 82 6.06 -8.08 -0.39
N HIS A 83 6.22 -8.82 -1.49
CA HIS A 83 6.69 -10.20 -1.47
C HIS A 83 8.07 -10.31 -0.84
N ARG A 84 9.03 -9.46 -1.26
CA ARG A 84 10.38 -9.44 -0.70
C ARG A 84 10.37 -9.18 0.81
N LEU A 85 9.63 -8.14 1.23
CA LEU A 85 9.54 -7.78 2.65
C LEU A 85 8.89 -8.88 3.49
N ARG A 86 7.88 -9.59 2.98
CA ARG A 86 7.27 -10.74 3.68
C ARG A 86 8.27 -11.87 3.88
N LEU A 87 9.10 -12.18 2.89
CA LEU A 87 10.14 -13.20 3.01
C LEU A 87 11.20 -12.82 4.06
N ASP A 88 11.65 -11.56 4.03
CA ASP A 88 12.64 -11.07 4.99
C ASP A 88 12.06 -11.07 6.43
N ALA A 89 10.82 -10.61 6.61
CA ALA A 89 10.13 -10.69 7.89
C ALA A 89 9.94 -12.14 8.38
N GLY A 90 9.62 -13.07 7.49
CA GLY A 90 9.51 -14.50 7.81
C GLY A 90 10.84 -15.08 8.31
N ARG A 91 11.95 -14.76 7.63
CA ARG A 91 13.30 -15.19 8.05
C ARG A 91 13.68 -14.63 9.42
N GLN A 92 13.39 -13.36 9.66
CA GLN A 92 13.62 -12.72 10.96
C GLN A 92 12.78 -13.39 12.06
N GLY A 93 11.53 -13.72 11.78
CA GLY A 93 10.65 -14.43 12.71
C GLY A 93 11.18 -15.81 13.09
N VAL A 94 11.67 -16.59 12.12
CA VAL A 94 12.30 -17.89 12.40
C VAL A 94 13.54 -17.72 13.26
N ALA A 95 14.43 -16.78 12.91
CA ALA A 95 15.65 -16.55 13.68
C ALA A 95 15.36 -16.08 15.13
N GLU A 96 14.32 -15.28 15.35
CA GLU A 96 13.87 -14.91 16.69
C GLU A 96 13.32 -16.10 17.46
N TRP A 97 12.52 -16.94 16.81
CA TRP A 97 11.99 -18.14 17.43
C TRP A 97 13.11 -19.10 17.86
N GLU A 98 14.12 -19.32 17.00
CA GLU A 98 15.27 -20.18 17.31
C GLU A 98 16.14 -19.64 18.45
N ARG A 99 16.26 -18.31 18.57
CA ARG A 99 16.93 -17.69 19.73
C ARG A 99 16.22 -18.01 21.04
N GLN A 100 14.89 -18.12 21.03
CA GLN A 100 14.08 -18.36 22.22
C GLN A 100 13.94 -19.85 22.56
N HIS A 101 13.94 -20.73 21.54
CA HIS A 101 13.57 -22.15 21.71
C HIS A 101 14.68 -23.13 21.31
N GLY A 102 15.79 -22.65 20.76
CA GLY A 102 16.84 -23.47 20.16
C GLY A 102 16.65 -23.65 18.64
N ALA A 103 17.72 -24.04 17.96
CA ALA A 103 17.68 -24.28 16.52
C ALA A 103 16.74 -25.44 16.18
N LEU A 104 16.02 -25.31 15.05
CA LEU A 104 15.18 -26.39 14.56
C LEU A 104 16.03 -27.62 14.21
N THR A 105 15.58 -28.79 14.67
CA THR A 105 16.22 -30.06 14.32
C THR A 105 15.97 -30.43 12.86
N PRO A 106 16.82 -31.28 12.25
CA PRO A 106 16.61 -31.73 10.87
C PRO A 106 15.23 -32.38 10.63
N ASP A 107 14.73 -33.14 11.61
CA ASP A 107 13.42 -33.81 11.53
C ASP A 107 12.26 -32.79 11.55
N GLU A 108 12.35 -31.78 12.40
CA GLU A 108 11.36 -30.69 12.46
C GLU A 108 11.34 -29.86 11.17
N ILE A 109 12.51 -29.60 10.59
CA ILE A 109 12.61 -28.93 9.28
C ILE A 109 11.96 -29.78 8.20
N ALA A 110 12.25 -31.09 8.17
CA ALA A 110 11.68 -32.00 7.18
C ALA A 110 10.14 -32.05 7.26
N ASP A 111 9.59 -32.16 8.46
CA ASP A 111 8.15 -32.13 8.70
C ASP A 111 7.53 -30.77 8.35
N GLY A 112 8.17 -29.67 8.76
CA GLY A 112 7.73 -28.31 8.43
C GLY A 112 7.69 -28.06 6.91
N LEU A 113 8.70 -28.54 6.17
CA LEU A 113 8.74 -28.45 4.70
C LEU A 113 7.64 -29.29 4.05
N ALA A 114 7.35 -30.50 4.57
CA ALA A 114 6.26 -31.33 4.08
C ALA A 114 4.90 -30.63 4.24
N ARG A 115 4.66 -30.04 5.43
CA ARG A 115 3.45 -29.25 5.71
C ARG A 115 3.34 -28.02 4.81
N ALA A 116 4.41 -27.25 4.65
CA ALA A 116 4.43 -26.07 3.78
C ALA A 116 4.11 -26.42 2.32
N ARG A 117 4.70 -27.50 1.79
CA ARG A 117 4.42 -27.99 0.42
C ARG A 117 2.97 -28.40 0.25
N ALA A 118 2.38 -29.10 1.22
CA ALA A 118 0.97 -29.47 1.18
C ALA A 118 0.04 -28.24 1.16
N MET A 119 0.34 -27.22 1.96
CA MET A 119 -0.41 -25.96 1.97
C MET A 119 -0.33 -25.23 0.63
N LEU A 120 0.86 -25.13 0.04
CA LEU A 120 1.06 -24.46 -1.25
C LEU A 120 0.31 -25.16 -2.39
N ARG A 121 0.31 -26.50 -2.43
CA ARG A 121 -0.47 -27.28 -3.40
C ARG A 121 -1.96 -26.97 -3.31
N ARG A 122 -2.51 -26.90 -2.09
CA ARG A 122 -3.92 -26.54 -1.86
C ARG A 122 -4.25 -25.11 -2.31
N GLN A 123 -3.33 -24.17 -2.12
CA GLN A 123 -3.54 -22.80 -2.59
C GLN A 123 -3.53 -22.71 -4.11
N ALA A 124 -2.63 -23.45 -4.79
CA ALA A 124 -2.58 -23.51 -6.24
C ALA A 124 -3.87 -24.10 -6.84
N SER A 125 -4.41 -25.17 -6.26
CA SER A 125 -5.68 -25.76 -6.73
C SER A 125 -6.88 -24.82 -6.56
N ARG A 126 -6.86 -23.94 -5.55
CA ARG A 126 -7.93 -22.94 -5.35
C ARG A 126 -7.84 -21.78 -6.34
N LYS A 127 -6.66 -21.44 -6.85
CA LYS A 127 -6.47 -20.34 -7.82
C LYS A 127 -6.88 -20.76 -9.24
N SER A 128 -6.99 -22.06 -9.51
CA SER A 128 -7.29 -22.63 -10.83
C SER A 128 -8.75 -23.07 -11.01
N ALA A 129 -9.58 -22.94 -9.97
CA ALA A 129 -11.03 -23.16 -9.99
C ALA A 129 -11.76 -21.81 -9.93
#